data_AF-A0A7T7KVY9-F1
#
_entry.id   AF-A0A7T7KVY9-F1
#
_cell.length_a   1.000
_cell.length_b   1.000
_cell.length_c   1.000
_cell.angle_alpha   90.00
_cell.angle_beta   90.00
_cell.angle_gamma   90.00
#
_symmetry.space_group_name_H-M   'P 1'
#
loop_
_entity.id
_entity.type
_entity.pdbx_description
1 polymer ?
#
loop_
_entity_poly.entity_id
_entity_poly.type
_entity_poly.pdbx_seq_one_letter_code
_entity_poly.pdbx_strand_id
1 'polypeptide(L)'
;MTLIPLGIPRRLLEFTIDGEPVRAPEGSTILDACRSVGKDVPTLCQGDTLTPKNACRVCVVEVEGARTLVPACSRKAEAGMQVQTDTERARHSRKIVLELLASSVDLSTTPEVAGWLKEYEAKPDRFGPDAARLNEEPKIDNDLYVRDYDKCILCYKCVDACGDQWQNTFAISVVGRGFDARIAVEHDAPLTDSACVYCGNCIEVCPTGALSFKSEFDMRAAGTWDEPAQTETTTVCAYCGVGCNLTLHVQDNEIVKVTSPHDNPVTHGNLCIKGRFGYQHVQNRD
;
A
#
# COMPACT_ATOMS: atom_id res chain seq x y z
N MET A 1 -23.21 -10.45 14.19
CA MET A 1 -23.75 -9.08 14.38
C MET A 1 -22.57 -8.15 14.22
N THR A 2 -22.33 -7.67 13.00
CA THR A 2 -21.21 -6.77 12.69
C THR A 2 -21.50 -5.45 13.38
N LEU A 3 -20.84 -5.20 14.51
CA LEU A 3 -20.88 -3.90 15.17
C LEU A 3 -20.23 -2.92 14.19
N ILE A 4 -21.04 -2.22 13.39
CA ILE A 4 -20.58 -1.05 12.65
C ILE A 4 -20.13 -0.06 13.73
N PRO A 5 -18.83 0.29 13.83
CA PRO A 5 -18.38 1.27 14.80
C PRO A 5 -19.02 2.60 14.42
N LEU A 6 -20.14 2.93 15.04
CA LEU A 6 -20.74 4.25 14.94
C LEU A 6 -19.80 5.17 15.71
N GLY A 7 -18.82 5.74 15.02
CA GLY A 7 -17.92 6.74 15.57
C GLY A 7 -18.70 7.92 16.15
N ILE A 8 -18.00 8.79 16.87
CA ILE A 8 -18.62 10.01 17.45
C ILE A 8 -19.36 10.76 16.33
N PRO A 9 -20.66 11.10 16.49
CA PRO A 9 -21.40 11.84 15.49
C PRO A 9 -20.65 13.12 15.12
N ARG A 10 -20.37 13.29 13.82
CA ARG A 10 -19.69 14.49 13.30
C ARG A 10 -20.65 15.30 12.46
N ARG A 11 -20.43 16.61 12.42
CA ARG A 11 -21.14 17.48 11.48
C ARG A 11 -20.87 17.01 10.04
N LEU A 12 -21.90 16.99 9.21
CA LEU A 12 -21.72 16.76 7.78
C LEU A 12 -21.37 18.08 7.09
N LEU A 13 -20.29 18.06 6.32
CA LEU A 13 -19.86 19.13 5.43
C LEU A 13 -20.50 18.90 4.06
N GLU A 14 -20.95 19.97 3.43
CA GLU A 14 -21.58 19.93 2.10
C GLU A 14 -20.70 20.69 1.12
N PHE A 15 -20.38 20.06 -0.01
CA PHE A 15 -19.47 20.57 -1.04
C PHE A 15 -19.70 19.81 -2.36
N THR A 16 -18.95 20.11 -3.42
CA THR A 16 -19.13 19.44 -4.73
C THR A 16 -17.90 18.66 -5.18
N ILE A 17 -18.13 17.52 -5.82
CA ILE A 17 -17.13 16.71 -6.53
C ILE A 17 -17.62 16.52 -7.97
N ASP A 18 -16.86 17.00 -8.95
CA ASP A 18 -17.23 16.97 -10.38
C ASP A 18 -18.62 17.58 -10.67
N GLY A 19 -19.00 18.61 -9.90
CA GLY A 19 -20.31 19.27 -10.00
C GLY A 19 -21.45 18.54 -9.25
N GLU A 20 -21.22 17.34 -8.73
CA GLU A 20 -22.20 16.59 -7.94
C GLU A 20 -22.12 16.99 -6.45
N PRO A 21 -23.26 17.23 -5.77
CA PRO A 21 -23.28 17.55 -4.36
C PRO A 21 -22.92 16.32 -3.50
N VAL A 22 -21.96 16.49 -2.60
CA VAL A 22 -21.46 15.45 -1.70
C VAL A 22 -21.54 15.90 -0.25
N ARG A 23 -21.84 14.94 0.64
CA ARG A 23 -21.85 15.16 2.09
C ARG A 23 -20.85 14.22 2.73
N ALA A 24 -19.89 14.76 3.48
CA ALA A 24 -18.90 13.96 4.20
C ALA A 24 -18.81 14.39 5.67
N PRO A 25 -18.57 13.45 6.61
CA PRO A 25 -18.28 13.80 8.01
C PRO A 25 -17.08 14.75 8.12
N GLU A 26 -17.16 15.72 9.03
CA GLU A 26 -16.05 16.61 9.34
C GLU A 26 -14.77 15.84 9.69
N GLY A 27 -13.65 16.28 9.12
CA GLY A 27 -12.36 15.61 9.25
C GLY A 27 -12.10 14.49 8.23
N SER A 28 -13.05 14.17 7.36
CA SER A 28 -12.81 13.31 6.19
C SER A 28 -11.84 13.97 5.22
N THR A 29 -11.04 13.17 4.52
CA THR A 29 -10.23 13.65 3.40
C THR A 29 -11.08 13.78 2.14
N ILE A 30 -10.55 14.47 1.12
CA ILE A 30 -11.19 14.51 -0.20
C ILE A 30 -11.30 13.09 -0.77
N LEU A 31 -10.27 12.25 -0.59
CA LEU A 31 -10.29 10.85 -1.05
C LEU A 31 -11.41 10.03 -0.39
N ASP A 32 -11.62 10.19 0.92
CA ASP A 32 -12.72 9.50 1.63
C ASP A 32 -14.08 9.88 1.03
N ALA A 33 -14.25 11.16 0.71
CA ALA A 33 -15.47 11.65 0.09
C ALA A 33 -15.64 11.15 -1.35
N CYS A 34 -14.59 11.13 -2.17
CA CYS A 34 -14.61 10.53 -3.52
C CYS A 34 -15.07 9.07 -3.46
N ARG A 35 -14.49 8.26 -2.56
CA ARG A 35 -14.87 6.86 -2.35
C ARG A 35 -16.34 6.70 -1.96
N SER A 36 -16.86 7.59 -1.10
CA SER A 36 -18.26 7.54 -0.64
C SER A 36 -19.29 7.73 -1.76
N VAL A 37 -18.90 8.34 -2.87
CA VAL A 37 -19.76 8.55 -4.06
C VAL A 37 -19.33 7.69 -5.26
N GLY A 38 -18.48 6.69 -5.03
CA GLY A 38 -18.03 5.77 -6.09
C GLY A 38 -17.07 6.38 -7.10
N LYS A 39 -16.42 7.51 -6.77
CA LYS A 39 -15.35 8.11 -7.58
C LYS A 39 -14.01 7.51 -7.20
N ASP A 40 -13.39 6.84 -8.15
CA ASP A 40 -12.06 6.27 -7.97
C ASP A 40 -10.97 7.32 -8.23
N VAL A 41 -10.10 7.52 -7.23
CA VAL A 41 -8.95 8.42 -7.32
C VAL A 41 -7.71 7.58 -7.02
N PRO A 42 -6.77 7.44 -7.96
CA PRO A 42 -5.68 6.49 -7.86
C PRO A 42 -4.72 6.79 -6.71
N THR A 43 -4.35 5.76 -5.94
CA THR A 43 -3.45 5.88 -4.78
C THR A 43 -2.43 4.75 -4.73
N LEU A 44 -1.17 5.08 -4.45
CA LEU A 44 -0.11 4.08 -4.14
C LEU A 44 0.36 4.16 -2.69
N CYS A 45 0.64 5.37 -2.18
CA CYS A 45 1.17 5.57 -0.83
C CYS A 45 0.10 5.76 0.25
N GLN A 46 -1.19 5.65 -0.09
CA GLN A 46 -2.26 5.61 0.91
C GLN A 46 -2.45 4.16 1.37
N GLY A 47 -2.77 3.97 2.64
CA GLY A 47 -3.18 2.68 3.20
C GLY A 47 -4.34 2.90 4.15
N ASP A 48 -5.21 1.91 4.29
CA ASP A 48 -6.48 2.05 5.03
C ASP A 48 -6.25 2.32 6.53
N THR A 49 -5.13 1.82 7.03
CA THR A 49 -4.74 1.86 8.44
C THR A 49 -3.52 2.77 8.66
N LEU A 50 -3.10 3.52 7.64
CA LEU A 50 -1.91 4.37 7.68
C LEU A 50 -2.23 5.81 7.27
N THR A 51 -1.66 6.77 8.00
CA THR A 51 -1.65 8.17 7.60
C THR A 51 -0.68 8.36 6.43
N PRO A 52 -1.15 8.83 5.25
CA PRO A 52 -0.31 8.94 4.07
C PRO A 52 0.72 10.07 4.19
N LYS A 53 1.96 9.82 3.75
CA LYS A 53 3.01 10.85 3.62
C LYS A 53 2.89 11.75 2.39
N ASN A 54 1.92 11.47 1.52
CA ASN A 54 1.76 12.14 0.21
C ASN A 54 2.95 11.96 -0.74
N ALA A 55 3.72 10.87 -0.61
CA ALA A 55 4.94 10.64 -1.37
C ALA A 55 4.66 10.37 -2.87
N CYS A 56 3.67 9.54 -3.20
CA CYS A 56 3.46 9.10 -4.59
C CYS A 56 2.86 10.17 -5.52
N ARG A 57 2.12 11.15 -4.99
CA ARG A 57 1.46 12.23 -5.75
C ARG A 57 0.47 11.81 -6.85
N VAL A 58 0.09 10.54 -6.94
CA VAL A 58 -0.88 10.06 -7.96
C VAL A 58 -2.32 10.53 -7.66
N CYS A 59 -2.70 10.61 -6.38
CA CYS A 59 -4.05 10.98 -5.94
C CYS A 59 -4.40 12.48 -6.05
N VAL A 60 -3.66 13.25 -6.84
CA VAL A 60 -3.87 14.70 -6.92
C VAL A 60 -5.19 15.03 -7.63
N VAL A 61 -5.88 16.05 -7.13
CA VAL A 61 -7.14 16.60 -7.68
C VAL A 61 -7.07 18.11 -7.75
N GLU A 62 -7.94 18.72 -8.55
CA GLU A 62 -8.06 20.18 -8.64
C GLU A 62 -9.12 20.68 -7.66
N VAL A 63 -8.81 21.74 -6.94
CA VAL A 63 -9.75 22.41 -6.02
C VAL A 63 -9.83 23.86 -6.44
N GLU A 64 -11.06 24.36 -6.61
CA GLU A 64 -11.25 25.76 -7.01
C GLU A 64 -10.60 26.73 -6.00
N GLY A 65 -9.92 27.75 -6.53
CA GLY A 65 -9.15 28.70 -5.73
C GLY A 65 -7.77 28.20 -5.29
N ALA A 66 -7.48 26.90 -5.40
CA ALA A 66 -6.14 26.37 -5.11
C ALA A 66 -5.18 26.61 -6.28
N ARG A 67 -4.02 27.22 -5.99
CA ARG A 67 -2.98 27.46 -7.00
C ARG A 67 -2.38 26.16 -7.56
N THR A 68 -2.29 25.11 -6.75
CA THR A 68 -1.66 23.83 -7.08
C THR A 68 -2.65 22.69 -6.92
N LEU A 69 -2.47 21.60 -7.67
CA LEU A 69 -3.22 20.37 -7.42
C LEU A 69 -2.96 19.87 -5.99
N VAL A 70 -4.02 19.43 -5.33
CA VAL A 70 -4.00 19.01 -3.92
C VAL A 70 -4.01 17.49 -3.82
N PRO A 71 -3.27 16.88 -2.88
CA PRO A 71 -3.34 15.45 -2.66
C PRO A 71 -4.68 15.08 -2.00
N ALA A 72 -5.53 14.33 -2.70
CA ALA A 72 -6.84 13.95 -2.17
C ALA A 72 -6.73 13.11 -0.90
N CYS A 73 -5.69 12.29 -0.77
CA CYS A 73 -5.52 11.36 0.35
C CYS A 73 -5.21 12.01 1.70
N SER A 74 -4.85 13.30 1.73
CA SER A 74 -4.58 14.00 3.00
C SER A 74 -5.30 15.34 3.14
N ARG A 75 -5.73 15.97 2.04
CA ARG A 75 -6.45 17.25 2.12
C ARG A 75 -7.82 17.00 2.75
N LYS A 76 -8.12 17.70 3.85
CA LYS A 76 -9.42 17.64 4.51
C LYS A 76 -10.49 18.31 3.64
N ALA A 77 -11.67 17.71 3.60
CA ALA A 77 -12.84 18.31 2.99
C ALA A 77 -13.31 19.50 3.83
N GLU A 78 -13.75 20.57 3.16
CA GLU A 78 -14.27 21.79 3.78
C GLU A 78 -15.63 22.11 3.15
N ALA A 79 -16.52 22.74 3.92
CA ALA A 79 -17.83 23.13 3.41
C ALA A 79 -17.69 24.14 2.26
N GLY A 80 -18.45 23.94 1.18
CA GLY A 80 -18.43 24.78 -0.01
C GLY A 80 -17.24 24.57 -0.95
N MET A 81 -16.36 23.58 -0.68
CA MET A 81 -15.27 23.23 -1.60
C MET A 81 -15.81 22.78 -2.96
N GLN A 82 -15.09 23.11 -4.04
CA GLN A 82 -15.38 22.58 -5.37
C GLN A 82 -14.18 21.74 -5.83
N VAL A 83 -14.36 20.43 -5.90
CA VAL A 83 -13.33 19.45 -6.28
C VAL A 83 -13.61 18.96 -7.69
N GLN A 84 -12.57 18.89 -8.52
CA GLN A 84 -12.61 18.24 -9.83
C GLN A 84 -11.54 17.16 -9.89
N THR A 85 -11.96 15.92 -10.15
CA THR A 85 -11.11 14.73 -10.02
C THR A 85 -10.40 14.35 -11.31
N ASP A 86 -10.89 14.82 -12.46
CA ASP A 86 -10.45 14.41 -13.79
C ASP A 86 -10.18 15.57 -14.77
N THR A 87 -9.70 16.71 -14.26
CA THR A 87 -9.31 17.83 -15.13
C THR A 87 -8.09 17.48 -15.97
N GLU A 88 -7.92 18.12 -17.13
CA GLU A 88 -6.71 18.00 -17.97
C GLU A 88 -5.42 18.18 -17.16
N ARG A 89 -5.44 19.11 -16.20
CA ARG A 89 -4.31 19.37 -15.31
C ARG A 89 -4.03 18.19 -14.37
N ALA A 90 -5.07 17.60 -13.77
CA ALA A 90 -4.94 16.42 -12.92
C ALA A 90 -4.46 15.19 -13.73
N ARG A 91 -5.07 14.93 -14.90
CA ARG A 91 -4.68 13.85 -15.81
C ARG A 91 -3.23 13.98 -16.27
N HIS A 92 -2.82 15.18 -16.68
CA HIS A 92 -1.43 15.45 -17.06
C HIS A 92 -0.46 15.20 -15.90
N SER A 93 -0.79 15.66 -14.69
CA SER A 93 0.05 15.42 -13.52
C SER A 93 0.18 13.93 -13.21
N ARG A 94 -0.91 13.16 -13.27
CA ARG A 94 -0.91 11.71 -13.04
C ARG A 94 -0.06 10.98 -14.07
N LYS A 95 -0.20 11.34 -15.35
CA LYS A 95 0.64 10.82 -16.44
C LYS A 95 2.12 11.02 -16.14
N ILE A 96 2.56 12.25 -15.86
CA ILE A 96 3.98 12.54 -15.59
C ILE A 96 4.48 11.78 -14.35
N VAL A 97 3.68 11.72 -13.28
CA VAL A 97 4.04 10.98 -12.07
C VAL A 97 4.22 9.48 -12.36
N LEU A 98 3.30 8.88 -13.10
CA LEU A 98 3.39 7.47 -13.49
C LEU A 98 4.60 7.20 -14.41
N GLU A 99 4.89 8.10 -15.35
CA GLU A 99 6.08 8.03 -16.20
C GLU A 99 7.37 8.10 -15.37
N LEU A 100 7.43 9.01 -14.39
CA LEU A 100 8.58 9.12 -13.49
C LEU A 100 8.77 7.84 -12.67
N LEU A 101 7.71 7.36 -12.01
CA LEU A 101 7.76 6.14 -11.21
C LEU A 101 8.20 4.94 -12.07
N ALA A 102 7.50 4.68 -13.18
CA ALA A 102 7.77 3.54 -14.06
C ALA A 102 9.13 3.62 -14.79
N SER A 103 9.74 4.80 -14.89
CA SER A 103 11.10 4.93 -15.41
C SER A 103 12.17 4.51 -14.40
N SER A 104 11.89 4.68 -13.10
CA SER A 104 12.87 4.51 -12.01
C SER A 104 12.76 3.19 -11.25
N VAL A 105 11.60 2.53 -11.29
CA VAL A 105 11.34 1.28 -10.55
C VAL A 105 10.54 0.29 -11.39
N ASP A 106 10.64 -0.99 -11.04
CA ASP A 106 9.78 -2.03 -11.60
C ASP A 106 8.39 -2.03 -10.91
N LEU A 107 7.35 -1.72 -11.69
CA LEU A 107 5.95 -1.71 -11.22
C LEU A 107 5.15 -2.94 -11.68
N SER A 108 5.80 -3.96 -12.24
CA SER A 108 5.15 -5.16 -12.80
C SER A 108 4.23 -5.91 -11.83
N THR A 109 4.53 -5.82 -10.53
CA THR A 109 3.78 -6.45 -9.44
C THR A 109 2.87 -5.48 -8.69
N THR A 110 2.75 -4.23 -9.15
CA THR A 110 1.90 -3.21 -8.50
C THR A 110 0.48 -3.30 -9.06
N PRO A 111 -0.53 -3.62 -8.25
CA PRO A 111 -1.91 -3.70 -8.71
C PRO A 111 -2.39 -2.40 -9.36
N GLU A 112 -3.28 -2.50 -10.35
CA GLU A 112 -3.93 -1.40 -11.09
C GLU A 112 -3.02 -0.48 -11.92
N VAL A 113 -1.73 -0.39 -11.62
CA VAL A 113 -0.79 0.52 -12.32
C VAL A 113 -0.74 0.24 -13.82
N ALA A 114 -0.77 -1.02 -14.26
CA ALA A 114 -0.83 -1.34 -15.69
C ALA A 114 -2.08 -0.74 -16.37
N GLY A 115 -3.22 -0.75 -15.66
CA GLY A 115 -4.46 -0.12 -16.09
C GLY A 115 -4.31 1.40 -16.17
N TRP A 116 -3.76 2.03 -15.13
CA TRP A 116 -3.53 3.48 -15.10
C TRP A 116 -2.52 3.95 -16.15
N LEU A 117 -1.46 3.19 -16.41
CA LEU A 117 -0.50 3.51 -17.48
C LEU A 117 -1.21 3.62 -18.83
N LYS A 118 -2.15 2.70 -19.10
CA LYS A 118 -2.99 2.74 -20.30
C LYS A 118 -3.98 3.89 -20.26
N GLU A 119 -4.68 4.09 -19.14
CA GLU A 119 -5.73 5.11 -18.98
C GLU A 119 -5.19 6.54 -19.16
N TYR A 120 -4.04 6.84 -18.56
CA TYR A 120 -3.40 8.16 -18.63
C TYR A 120 -2.42 8.29 -19.81
N GLU A 121 -2.33 7.25 -20.66
CA GLU A 121 -1.40 7.17 -21.79
C GLU A 121 0.06 7.48 -21.39
N ALA A 122 0.45 7.00 -20.20
CA ALA A 122 1.79 7.17 -19.66
C ALA A 122 2.78 6.26 -20.39
N LYS A 123 3.96 6.80 -20.70
CA LYS A 123 5.05 6.09 -21.38
C LYS A 123 6.22 5.83 -20.41
N PRO A 124 6.37 4.61 -19.87
CA PRO A 124 7.46 4.27 -18.94
C PRO A 124 8.86 4.56 -19.49
N ASP A 125 9.03 4.50 -20.82
CA ASP A 125 10.28 4.74 -21.55
C ASP A 125 10.56 6.22 -21.83
N ARG A 126 9.66 7.14 -21.45
CA ARG A 126 9.76 8.59 -21.76
C ARG A 126 11.10 9.21 -21.36
N PHE A 127 11.64 8.82 -20.21
CA PHE A 127 12.88 9.37 -19.66
C PHE A 127 14.13 8.61 -20.14
N GLY A 128 13.95 7.58 -20.98
CA GLY A 128 15.03 6.84 -21.61
C GLY A 128 15.83 5.95 -20.63
N PRO A 129 16.91 5.34 -21.13
CA PRO A 129 17.75 4.42 -20.35
C PRO A 129 18.57 5.13 -19.25
N ASP A 130 18.71 6.45 -19.32
CA ASP A 130 19.46 7.25 -18.35
C ASP A 130 18.66 7.53 -17.05
N ALA A 131 17.41 7.05 -16.97
CA ALA A 131 16.62 7.15 -15.75
C ALA A 131 17.34 6.42 -14.59
N ALA A 132 17.53 7.12 -13.47
CA ALA A 132 18.18 6.55 -12.30
C ALA A 132 17.34 5.40 -11.71
N ARG A 133 18.00 4.28 -11.45
CA ARG A 133 17.45 3.08 -10.82
C ARG A 133 18.42 2.56 -9.78
N LEU A 134 17.92 1.86 -8.77
CA LEU A 134 18.78 1.20 -7.79
C LEU A 134 19.60 0.08 -8.45
N ASN A 135 18.97 -0.71 -9.34
CA ASN A 135 19.55 -1.88 -10.00
C ASN A 135 20.19 -2.84 -8.99
N GLU A 136 19.50 -3.10 -7.87
CA GLU A 136 19.93 -4.04 -6.84
C GLU A 136 19.24 -5.40 -7.04
N GLU A 137 19.98 -6.50 -6.82
CA GLU A 137 19.37 -7.82 -6.79
C GLU A 137 18.45 -7.98 -5.57
N PRO A 138 17.34 -8.74 -5.69
CA PRO A 138 16.48 -9.02 -4.55
C PRO A 138 17.25 -9.68 -3.39
N LYS A 139 17.13 -9.12 -2.19
CA LYS A 139 17.70 -9.69 -0.97
C LYS A 139 16.72 -10.70 -0.37
N ILE A 140 17.11 -11.96 -0.33
CA ILE A 140 16.36 -13.03 0.35
C ILE A 140 16.90 -13.13 1.79
N ASP A 141 16.16 -12.62 2.77
CA ASP A 141 16.64 -12.61 4.16
C ASP A 141 16.46 -13.96 4.85
N ASN A 142 15.38 -14.68 4.52
CA ASN A 142 15.05 -16.01 5.03
C ASN A 142 13.92 -16.65 4.19
N ASP A 143 13.41 -17.78 4.64
CA ASP A 143 12.31 -18.50 3.98
C ASP A 143 10.93 -17.80 4.06
N LEU A 144 10.86 -16.61 4.66
CA LEU A 144 9.62 -15.86 4.85
C LEU A 144 9.62 -14.53 4.09
N TYR A 145 10.80 -13.90 3.92
CA TYR A 145 10.91 -12.47 3.67
C TYR A 145 11.85 -12.15 2.50
N VAL A 146 11.36 -11.39 1.52
CA VAL A 146 12.15 -10.89 0.38
C VAL A 146 12.09 -9.36 0.32
N ARG A 147 13.24 -8.74 0.04
CA ARG A 147 13.39 -7.30 -0.21
C ARG A 147 13.88 -7.06 -1.64
N ASP A 148 12.97 -6.67 -2.52
CA ASP A 148 13.24 -6.30 -3.91
C ASP A 148 13.09 -4.78 -4.06
N TYR A 149 14.14 -4.04 -3.72
CA TYR A 149 14.06 -2.58 -3.67
C TYR A 149 14.02 -1.90 -5.04
N ASP A 150 14.31 -2.63 -6.13
CA ASP A 150 14.07 -2.15 -7.50
C ASP A 150 12.58 -1.89 -7.78
N LYS A 151 11.68 -2.45 -6.96
CA LYS A 151 10.23 -2.17 -7.01
C LYS A 151 9.80 -1.05 -6.05
N CYS A 152 10.70 -0.45 -5.27
CA CYS A 152 10.34 0.44 -4.16
C CYS A 152 10.10 1.90 -4.62
N ILE A 153 8.86 2.36 -4.56
CA ILE A 153 8.50 3.76 -4.86
C ILE A 153 8.73 4.75 -3.71
N LEU A 154 9.48 4.37 -2.67
CA LEU A 154 9.69 5.17 -1.45
C LEU A 154 8.39 5.76 -0.88
N CYS A 155 7.35 4.93 -0.73
CA CYS A 155 6.03 5.38 -0.26
C CYS A 155 5.93 5.58 1.26
N TYR A 156 6.95 5.17 2.02
CA TYR A 156 7.03 5.21 3.50
C TYR A 156 6.05 4.31 4.25
N LYS A 157 5.10 3.63 3.59
CA LYS A 157 4.12 2.75 4.27
C LYS A 157 4.80 1.70 5.17
N CYS A 158 5.88 1.09 4.70
CA CYS A 158 6.63 0.10 5.47
C CYS A 158 7.30 0.72 6.71
N VAL A 159 7.90 1.91 6.57
CA VAL A 159 8.54 2.65 7.69
C VAL A 159 7.50 3.02 8.74
N ASP A 160 6.35 3.55 8.33
CA ASP A 160 5.26 3.92 9.24
C ASP A 160 4.66 2.69 9.94
N ALA A 161 4.46 1.57 9.24
CA ALA A 161 3.96 0.34 9.82
C ALA A 161 4.96 -0.30 10.81
N CYS A 162 6.26 -0.24 10.51
CA CYS A 162 7.30 -0.73 11.42
C CYS A 162 7.51 0.20 12.63
N GLY A 163 7.22 1.49 12.45
CA GLY A 163 7.38 2.55 13.43
C GLY A 163 6.11 2.83 14.23
N ASP A 164 5.80 4.11 14.37
CA ASP A 164 4.87 4.66 15.34
C ASP A 164 3.39 4.36 15.05
N GLN A 165 3.03 4.08 13.80
CA GLN A 165 1.63 3.86 13.45
C GLN A 165 1.14 2.46 13.86
N TRP A 166 2.04 1.46 13.95
CA TRP A 166 1.67 0.10 14.36
C TRP A 166 2.70 -0.58 15.25
N GLN A 167 3.82 -1.03 14.68
CA GLN A 167 4.67 -2.05 15.32
C GLN A 167 5.56 -1.50 16.45
N ASN A 168 5.94 -0.23 16.40
CA ASN A 168 6.85 0.43 17.35
C ASN A 168 8.22 -0.27 17.50
N THR A 169 8.69 -0.95 16.45
CA THR A 169 10.01 -1.61 16.41
C THR A 169 11.07 -0.73 15.74
N PHE A 170 10.67 0.10 14.77
CA PHE A 170 11.58 1.02 14.06
C PHE A 170 12.79 0.33 13.39
N ALA A 171 12.64 -0.93 12.95
CA ALA A 171 13.71 -1.70 12.32
C ALA A 171 14.05 -1.22 10.90
N ILE A 172 13.10 -0.60 10.18
CA ILE A 172 13.33 -0.08 8.83
C ILE A 172 13.13 1.44 8.77
N SER A 173 13.99 2.11 8.03
CA SER A 173 13.95 3.55 7.81
C SER A 173 14.39 3.91 6.39
N VAL A 174 14.26 5.19 6.04
CA VAL A 174 14.84 5.73 4.81
C VAL A 174 16.26 6.21 5.09
N VAL A 175 17.21 5.74 4.30
CA VAL A 175 18.61 6.18 4.32
C VAL A 175 18.96 6.81 2.98
N GLY A 176 20.01 7.64 2.96
CA GLY A 176 20.42 8.36 1.74
C GLY A 176 19.55 9.58 1.43
N ARG A 177 19.72 10.14 0.23
CA ARG A 177 18.98 11.32 -0.25
C ARG A 177 18.92 11.34 -1.77
N GLY A 178 17.91 12.00 -2.33
CA GLY A 178 17.75 12.09 -3.78
C GLY A 178 17.60 10.71 -4.39
N PHE A 179 18.34 10.42 -5.47
CA PHE A 179 18.32 9.11 -6.13
C PHE A 179 19.02 8.01 -5.33
N ASP A 180 19.84 8.35 -4.34
CA ASP A 180 20.48 7.38 -3.43
C ASP A 180 19.57 7.01 -2.23
N ALA A 181 18.34 7.53 -2.19
CA ALA A 181 17.41 7.23 -1.11
C ALA A 181 16.87 5.81 -1.23
N ARG A 182 16.98 5.02 -0.16
CA ARG A 182 16.46 3.64 -0.11
C ARG A 182 15.93 3.27 1.26
N ILE A 183 15.12 2.22 1.31
CA ILE A 183 14.73 1.59 2.57
C ILE A 183 15.90 0.72 3.04
N ALA A 184 16.28 0.85 4.31
CA ALA A 184 17.30 0.01 4.92
C ALA A 184 16.99 -0.26 6.40
N VAL A 185 17.63 -1.28 6.94
CA VAL A 185 17.72 -1.55 8.38
C VAL A 185 18.99 -0.93 8.96
N GLU A 186 19.23 -1.09 10.26
CA GLU A 186 20.49 -0.64 10.86
C GLU A 186 21.71 -1.19 10.10
N HIS A 187 22.63 -0.29 9.74
CA HIS A 187 23.85 -0.62 9.00
C HIS A 187 23.66 -1.37 7.66
N ASP A 188 22.45 -1.35 7.08
CA ASP A 188 22.09 -2.14 5.88
C ASP A 188 22.41 -3.65 6.04
N ALA A 189 22.29 -4.15 7.27
CA ALA A 189 22.50 -5.55 7.61
C ALA A 189 21.39 -6.47 7.05
N PRO A 190 21.57 -7.79 7.09
CA PRO A 190 20.47 -8.74 6.97
C PRO A 190 19.40 -8.48 8.05
N LEU A 191 18.14 -8.79 7.77
CA LEU A 191 17.06 -8.63 8.78
C LEU A 191 17.31 -9.46 10.05
N THR A 192 18.08 -10.55 9.96
CA THR A 192 18.45 -11.41 11.10
C THR A 192 19.34 -10.72 12.12
N ASP A 193 20.10 -9.73 11.65
CA ASP A 193 21.09 -9.01 12.45
C ASP A 193 20.58 -7.61 12.81
N SER A 194 19.25 -7.45 12.73
CA SER A 194 18.52 -6.20 12.90
C SER A 194 17.50 -6.30 14.05
N ALA A 195 16.97 -5.16 14.51
CA ALA A 195 15.87 -5.06 15.46
C ALA A 195 14.54 -5.65 14.93
N CYS A 196 14.49 -6.12 13.68
CA CYS A 196 13.29 -6.70 13.07
C CYS A 196 12.74 -7.89 13.88
N VAL A 197 11.45 -7.84 14.19
CA VAL A 197 10.73 -8.92 14.88
C VAL A 197 9.94 -9.83 13.93
N TYR A 198 10.15 -9.68 12.62
CA TYR A 198 9.51 -10.47 11.56
C TYR A 198 7.98 -10.50 11.62
N CYS A 199 7.32 -9.40 12.00
CA CYS A 199 5.86 -9.33 11.99
C CYS A 199 5.25 -9.33 10.58
N GLY A 200 6.02 -8.90 9.57
CA GLY A 200 5.56 -8.84 8.17
C GLY A 200 4.54 -7.75 7.89
N ASN A 201 4.24 -6.83 8.83
CA ASN A 201 3.30 -5.73 8.58
C ASN A 201 3.81 -4.77 7.49
N CYS A 202 5.12 -4.68 7.30
CA CYS A 202 5.73 -3.96 6.20
C CYS A 202 5.54 -4.62 4.83
N ILE A 203 5.38 -5.96 4.76
CA ILE A 203 4.96 -6.67 3.54
C ILE A 203 3.49 -6.37 3.27
N GLU A 204 2.63 -6.52 4.28
CA GLU A 204 1.18 -6.28 4.18
C GLU A 204 0.86 -4.92 3.53
N VAL A 205 1.58 -3.87 3.94
CA VAL A 205 1.30 -2.51 3.48
C VAL A 205 2.06 -2.13 2.21
N CYS A 206 2.98 -2.97 1.71
CA CYS A 206 3.80 -2.67 0.54
C CYS A 206 2.95 -2.71 -0.74
N PRO A 207 2.78 -1.59 -1.46
CA PRO A 207 1.88 -1.56 -2.62
C PRO A 207 2.51 -2.18 -3.87
N THR A 208 3.84 -2.33 -3.93
CA THR A 208 4.55 -2.70 -5.16
C THR A 208 5.13 -4.10 -5.16
N GLY A 209 5.13 -4.80 -4.02
CA GLY A 209 5.85 -6.07 -3.86
C GLY A 209 7.35 -5.91 -3.59
N ALA A 210 7.84 -4.69 -3.35
CA ALA A 210 9.23 -4.46 -2.94
C ALA A 210 9.58 -5.13 -1.60
N LEU A 211 8.58 -5.36 -0.77
CA LEU A 211 8.63 -6.25 0.37
C LEU A 211 7.54 -7.30 0.14
N SER A 212 7.90 -8.57 0.07
CA SER A 212 6.99 -9.65 -0.30
C SER A 212 7.24 -10.93 0.49
N PHE A 213 6.23 -11.80 0.51
CA PHE A 213 6.38 -13.16 0.99
C PHE A 213 7.35 -13.91 0.08
N LYS A 214 8.24 -14.72 0.66
CA LYS A 214 9.14 -15.59 -0.12
C LYS A 214 8.37 -16.53 -1.06
N SER A 215 7.25 -17.08 -0.59
CA SER A 215 6.34 -17.91 -1.39
C SER A 215 5.82 -17.18 -2.62
N GLU A 216 5.29 -15.97 -2.46
CA GLU A 216 4.80 -15.16 -3.57
C GLU A 216 5.93 -14.82 -4.56
N PHE A 217 7.09 -14.41 -4.04
CA PHE A 217 8.26 -14.11 -4.87
C PHE A 217 8.69 -15.30 -5.73
N ASP A 218 8.81 -16.49 -5.13
CA ASP A 218 9.21 -17.72 -5.82
C ASP A 218 8.17 -18.16 -6.86
N MET A 219 6.89 -18.13 -6.50
CA MET A 219 5.82 -18.52 -7.42
C MET A 219 5.72 -17.56 -8.62
N ARG A 220 5.94 -16.25 -8.40
CA ARG A 220 6.01 -15.28 -9.50
C ARG A 220 7.20 -15.56 -10.41
N ALA A 221 8.38 -15.84 -9.85
CA ALA A 221 9.57 -16.20 -10.61
C ALA A 221 9.39 -17.51 -11.41
N ALA A 222 8.66 -18.48 -10.86
CA ALA A 222 8.32 -19.74 -11.52
C ALA A 222 7.17 -19.63 -12.54
N GLY A 223 6.49 -18.48 -12.60
CA GLY A 223 5.30 -18.28 -13.44
C GLY A 223 4.07 -19.07 -12.97
N THR A 224 4.04 -19.49 -11.71
CA THR A 224 2.95 -20.27 -11.11
C THR A 224 2.02 -19.43 -10.24
N TRP A 225 2.35 -18.17 -9.96
CA TRP A 225 1.48 -17.26 -9.21
C TRP A 225 0.26 -16.83 -10.04
N ASP A 226 -0.95 -17.20 -9.59
CA ASP A 226 -2.23 -16.87 -10.22
C ASP A 226 -3.19 -16.29 -9.18
N GLU A 227 -3.03 -14.99 -8.89
CA GLU A 227 -3.84 -14.27 -7.90
C GLU A 227 -5.36 -14.31 -8.17
N PRO A 228 -5.84 -14.16 -9.43
CA PRO A 228 -7.26 -14.34 -9.74
C PRO A 228 -7.82 -15.73 -9.47
N ALA A 229 -6.99 -16.79 -9.50
CA ALA A 229 -7.40 -18.15 -9.19
C ALA A 229 -7.37 -18.47 -7.68
N GLN A 230 -6.83 -17.57 -6.86
CA GLN A 230 -6.75 -17.78 -5.41
C GLN A 230 -8.13 -17.66 -4.76
N THR A 231 -8.33 -18.49 -3.75
CA THR A 231 -9.50 -18.39 -2.86
C THR A 231 -9.08 -17.73 -1.56
N GLU A 232 -9.86 -16.74 -1.12
CA GLU A 232 -9.66 -16.08 0.15
C GLU A 232 -10.63 -16.62 1.21
N THR A 233 -10.11 -17.03 2.36
CA THR A 233 -10.93 -17.45 3.51
C THR A 233 -10.49 -16.75 4.78
N THR A 234 -11.40 -16.02 5.42
CA THR A 234 -11.14 -15.41 6.73
C THR A 234 -11.38 -16.42 7.84
N THR A 235 -10.39 -16.61 8.72
CA THR A 235 -10.45 -17.47 9.91
C THR A 235 -9.87 -16.75 11.13
N VAL A 236 -9.79 -17.43 12.27
CA VAL A 236 -9.23 -16.92 13.52
C VAL A 236 -7.90 -17.62 13.81
N CYS A 237 -6.89 -16.82 14.14
CA CYS A 237 -5.58 -17.27 14.58
C CYS A 237 -5.65 -18.02 15.92
N ALA A 238 -5.17 -19.27 15.94
CA ALA A 238 -5.22 -20.13 17.13
C ALA A 238 -3.96 -20.05 18.02
N TYR A 239 -2.99 -19.20 17.68
CA TYR A 239 -1.68 -19.20 18.36
C TYR A 239 -1.66 -18.63 19.77
N CYS A 240 -2.61 -17.76 20.11
CA CYS A 240 -2.72 -17.14 21.44
C CYS A 240 -4.15 -16.64 21.68
N GLY A 241 -4.41 -16.09 22.87
CA GLY A 241 -5.73 -15.59 23.26
C GLY A 241 -6.19 -14.28 22.61
N VAL A 242 -5.38 -13.65 21.74
CA VAL A 242 -5.77 -12.40 21.05
C VAL A 242 -6.86 -12.65 20.00
N GLY A 243 -6.82 -13.81 19.33
CA GLY A 243 -7.83 -14.16 18.33
C GLY A 243 -7.81 -13.28 17.07
N CYS A 244 -6.62 -12.91 16.57
CA CYS A 244 -6.48 -12.14 15.33
C CYS A 244 -7.23 -12.81 14.17
N ASN A 245 -7.92 -12.05 13.33
CA ASN A 245 -8.46 -12.60 12.07
C ASN A 245 -7.35 -12.71 11.01
N LEU A 246 -7.30 -13.88 10.36
CA LEU A 246 -6.39 -14.19 9.27
C LEU A 246 -7.19 -14.32 7.98
N THR A 247 -6.76 -13.68 6.90
CA THR A 247 -7.25 -13.97 5.54
C THR A 247 -6.24 -14.89 4.88
N LEU A 248 -6.63 -16.15 4.72
CA LEU A 248 -5.81 -17.16 4.04
C LEU A 248 -6.00 -17.01 2.54
N HIS A 249 -4.90 -16.85 1.81
CA HIS A 249 -4.86 -16.87 0.35
C HIS A 249 -4.44 -18.26 -0.09
N VAL A 250 -5.32 -18.98 -0.78
CA VAL A 250 -5.12 -20.40 -1.13
C VAL A 250 -5.10 -20.57 -2.65
N GLN A 251 -4.04 -21.17 -3.17
CA GLN A 251 -3.89 -21.59 -4.57
C GLN A 251 -3.57 -23.08 -4.59
N ASP A 252 -4.18 -23.84 -5.51
CA ASP A 252 -3.87 -25.28 -5.69
C ASP A 252 -3.94 -26.11 -4.39
N ASN A 253 -4.88 -25.75 -3.50
CA ASN A 253 -5.07 -26.35 -2.17
C ASN A 253 -3.88 -26.16 -1.20
N GLU A 254 -3.03 -25.16 -1.46
CA GLU A 254 -1.97 -24.70 -0.57
C GLU A 254 -2.18 -23.23 -0.20
N ILE A 255 -1.97 -22.89 1.08
CA ILE A 255 -1.89 -21.52 1.58
C ILE A 255 -0.59 -20.91 1.08
N VAL A 256 -0.69 -19.88 0.24
CA VAL A 256 0.45 -19.23 -0.40
C VAL A 256 0.87 -17.95 0.32
N LYS A 257 -0.07 -17.23 0.93
CA LYS A 257 0.19 -16.07 1.81
C LYS A 257 -0.95 -15.87 2.82
N VAL A 258 -0.71 -15.05 3.85
CA VAL A 258 -1.72 -14.68 4.85
C VAL A 258 -1.74 -13.18 5.09
N THR A 259 -2.89 -12.56 4.85
CA THR A 259 -3.16 -11.16 5.19
C THR A 259 -4.12 -11.06 6.38
N SER A 260 -4.57 -9.86 6.74
CA SER A 260 -5.58 -9.66 7.79
C SER A 260 -6.51 -8.51 7.42
N PRO A 261 -7.81 -8.59 7.72
CA PRO A 261 -8.74 -7.51 7.40
C PRO A 261 -8.36 -6.20 8.11
N HIS A 262 -8.27 -5.12 7.34
CA HIS A 262 -7.93 -3.77 7.84
C HIS A 262 -9.00 -3.17 8.74
N ASP A 263 -10.26 -3.55 8.54
CA ASP A 263 -11.41 -3.14 9.34
C ASP A 263 -11.58 -3.97 10.62
N ASN A 264 -10.69 -4.93 10.88
CA ASN A 264 -10.73 -5.73 12.10
C ASN A 264 -10.48 -4.84 13.33
N PRO A 265 -11.38 -4.85 14.34
CA PRO A 265 -11.28 -3.96 15.49
C PRO A 265 -10.19 -4.34 16.49
N VAL A 266 -9.58 -5.51 16.37
CA VAL A 266 -8.52 -5.99 17.28
C VAL A 266 -7.15 -5.68 16.69
N THR A 267 -6.94 -6.00 15.42
CA THR A 267 -5.61 -5.95 14.81
C THR A 267 -5.43 -4.92 13.72
N HIS A 268 -6.50 -4.42 13.09
CA HIS A 268 -6.44 -3.47 11.99
C HIS A 268 -5.44 -3.91 10.89
N GLY A 269 -5.50 -5.18 10.46
CA GLY A 269 -4.58 -5.73 9.46
C GLY A 269 -3.22 -6.20 9.98
N ASN A 270 -2.85 -5.89 11.22
CA ASN A 270 -1.54 -6.25 11.77
C ASN A 270 -1.51 -7.66 12.33
N LEU A 271 -0.42 -8.38 12.11
CA LEU A 271 -0.20 -9.71 12.67
C LEU A 271 1.20 -9.78 13.28
N CYS A 272 1.39 -10.68 14.23
CA CYS A 272 2.72 -11.11 14.63
C CYS A 272 3.26 -12.16 13.64
N ILE A 273 4.54 -12.50 13.77
CA ILE A 273 5.20 -13.52 12.94
C ILE A 273 4.40 -14.83 12.84
N LYS A 274 3.79 -15.29 13.96
CA LYS A 274 3.02 -16.54 13.99
C LYS A 274 1.74 -16.46 13.16
N GLY A 275 1.00 -15.35 13.27
CA GLY A 275 -0.21 -15.15 12.47
C GLY A 275 0.10 -14.97 10.99
N ARG A 276 1.19 -14.26 10.67
CA ARG A 276 1.58 -13.91 9.31
C ARG A 276 2.20 -15.08 8.53
N PHE A 277 3.06 -15.85 9.18
CA PHE A 277 3.90 -16.85 8.51
C PHE A 277 3.74 -18.26 9.08
N GLY A 278 3.13 -18.40 10.24
CA GLY A 278 3.01 -19.68 10.93
C GLY A 278 1.99 -20.65 10.30
N TYR A 279 1.43 -20.36 9.12
CA TYR A 279 0.47 -21.27 8.48
C TYR A 279 1.12 -22.55 7.93
N GLN A 280 2.45 -22.59 7.77
CA GLN A 280 3.14 -23.75 7.20
C GLN A 280 2.91 -25.05 7.98
N HIS A 281 2.68 -25.00 9.30
CA HIS A 281 2.43 -26.22 10.09
C HIS A 281 1.15 -26.96 9.73
N VAL A 282 0.15 -26.31 9.10
CA VAL A 282 -1.08 -27.02 8.67
C VAL A 282 -0.88 -27.73 7.33
N GLN A 283 0.20 -27.39 6.62
CA GLN A 283 0.52 -27.93 5.30
C GLN A 283 1.53 -29.08 5.38
N ASN A 284 2.39 -29.07 6.40
CA ASN A 284 3.28 -30.18 6.72
C ASN A 284 2.46 -31.34 7.30
N ARG A 285 2.16 -32.33 6.45
CA ARG A 285 1.39 -33.54 6.80
C ARG A 285 2.25 -34.72 7.27
N ASP A 286 3.54 -34.46 7.54
CA ASP A 286 4.50 -35.45 8.03
C ASP A 286 4.62 -35.44 9.56
#